data_AF-A0AAE4ANT9-F1
#
_entry.id   AF-A0AAE4ANT9-F1
#
_cell.length_a   1.000
_cell.length_b   1.000
_cell.length_c   1.000
_cell.angle_alpha   90.00
_cell.angle_beta   90.00
_cell.angle_gamma   90.00
#
_symmetry.space_group_name_H-M   'P 1'
#
loop_
_entity.id
_entity.type
_entity.pdbx_description
1 polymer ?
#
loop_
_entity_poly.entity_id
_entity_poly.type
_entity_poly.pdbx_seq_one_letter_code
_entity_poly.pdbx_strand_id
1 'polypeptide(L)'
;MRTKVLVLVLALMAMPVFAVFQYEIVTGPFGVGGVGIDPGIKGMPYYVRITEGTGSIYIADRIDDLKKMSGNKELLSITAEMSSPEHYGWADMSSGKAVVATGKTQEILVAKGTDGPIIKTGYELGTFTVGDQFGVWLTPNDQKFTGATIFGKDNPINSPELVYRKPFIDTDATGTAYHELSFKGTGSNYFTIYGVGEEGPSGKPLPGVLATLLIGGAISGAAGMKKRRRQKA
;
A
#
# COMPACT_ATOMS: atom_id res chain seq x y z
N MET A 1 43.75 -26.86 -11.08
CA MET A 1 43.23 -25.65 -10.40
C MET A 1 42.11 -24.92 -11.18
N ARG A 2 42.07 -24.95 -12.52
CA ARG A 2 41.06 -24.23 -13.34
C ARG A 2 39.62 -24.76 -13.21
N THR A 3 39.42 -26.05 -12.93
CA THR A 3 38.08 -26.68 -12.88
C THR A 3 37.29 -26.32 -11.62
N LYS A 4 37.95 -26.04 -10.49
CA LYS A 4 37.28 -25.69 -9.23
C LYS A 4 36.75 -24.25 -9.20
N VAL A 5 37.37 -23.35 -9.97
CA VAL A 5 36.93 -21.94 -10.10
C VAL A 5 35.69 -21.84 -11.01
N LEU A 6 35.62 -22.66 -12.06
CA LEU A 6 34.48 -22.65 -13.01
C LEU A 6 33.16 -23.10 -12.33
N VAL A 7 33.21 -24.09 -11.45
CA VAL A 7 32.04 -24.58 -10.69
C VAL A 7 31.56 -23.54 -9.67
N LEU A 8 32.46 -22.77 -9.07
CA LEU A 8 32.11 -21.70 -8.13
C LEU A 8 31.41 -20.53 -8.86
N VAL A 9 31.84 -20.20 -10.06
CA VAL A 9 31.25 -19.13 -10.88
C VAL A 9 29.87 -19.53 -11.43
N LEU A 10 29.68 -20.78 -11.82
CA LEU A 10 28.36 -21.30 -12.24
C LEU A 10 27.36 -21.43 -11.07
N ALA A 11 27.83 -21.77 -9.86
CA ALA A 11 26.98 -21.82 -8.67
C ALA A 11 26.55 -20.43 -8.17
N LEU A 12 27.38 -19.40 -8.35
CA LEU A 12 27.04 -18.00 -8.03
C LEU A 12 26.04 -17.38 -9.02
N MET A 13 26.00 -17.86 -10.27
CA MET A 13 25.04 -17.42 -11.30
C MET A 13 23.67 -18.11 -11.18
N ALA A 14 23.57 -19.17 -10.38
CA ALA A 14 22.35 -19.95 -10.17
C ALA A 14 21.63 -19.57 -8.87
N MET A 15 21.88 -18.38 -8.31
CA MET A 15 20.98 -17.84 -7.29
C MET A 15 19.68 -17.45 -7.98
N PRO A 16 18.55 -18.12 -7.71
CA PRO A 16 17.26 -17.62 -8.17
C PRO A 16 17.09 -16.22 -7.58
N VAL A 17 17.09 -15.21 -8.45
CA VAL A 17 16.61 -13.89 -8.09
C VAL A 17 15.11 -14.07 -7.91
N PHE A 18 14.68 -14.42 -6.71
CA PHE A 18 13.27 -14.39 -6.38
C PHE A 18 12.86 -12.92 -6.42
N ALA A 19 12.02 -12.58 -7.40
CA ALA A 19 11.45 -11.25 -7.49
C ALA A 19 10.66 -10.98 -6.21
N VAL A 20 11.12 -10.02 -5.41
CA VAL A 20 10.38 -9.52 -4.25
C VAL A 20 9.11 -8.90 -4.79
N PHE A 21 7.97 -9.21 -4.17
CA PHE A 21 6.71 -8.60 -4.56
C PHE A 21 6.80 -7.07 -4.48
N GLN A 22 6.57 -6.40 -5.61
CA GLN A 22 6.63 -4.95 -5.72
C GLN A 22 5.40 -4.45 -6.45
N TYR A 23 4.94 -3.28 -6.00
CA TYR A 23 3.87 -2.53 -6.62
C TYR A 23 4.20 -1.04 -6.57
N GLU A 24 3.52 -0.27 -7.40
CA GLU A 24 3.57 1.18 -7.36
C GLU A 24 2.16 1.77 -7.48
N ILE A 25 2.01 3.02 -7.02
CA ILE A 25 0.79 3.79 -7.20
C ILE A 25 0.99 4.72 -8.39
N VAL A 26 0.24 4.49 -9.46
CA VAL A 26 0.29 5.29 -10.67
C VAL A 26 -0.80 6.35 -10.61
N THR A 27 -0.41 7.61 -10.79
CA THR A 27 -1.30 8.76 -10.80
C THR A 27 -1.43 9.33 -12.21
N GLY A 28 -2.55 9.97 -12.53
CA GLY A 28 -2.65 10.72 -13.78
C GLY A 28 -4.08 11.03 -14.20
N PRO A 29 -4.29 12.04 -15.06
CA PRO A 29 -5.57 12.23 -15.72
C PRO A 29 -5.68 11.17 -16.82
N PHE A 30 -6.57 10.21 -16.65
CA PHE A 30 -6.79 9.24 -17.72
C PHE A 30 -7.78 9.85 -18.76
N GLY A 31 -7.80 9.43 -20.03
CA GLY A 31 -8.81 9.79 -21.05
C GLY A 31 -9.38 8.53 -21.74
N VAL A 32 -10.70 8.55 -22.05
CA VAL A 32 -11.59 7.45 -22.55
C VAL A 32 -10.89 6.13 -22.95
N GLY A 33 -11.21 5.04 -22.24
CA GLY A 33 -10.53 3.74 -22.33
C GLY A 33 -9.53 3.51 -21.18
N GLY A 34 -9.11 4.59 -20.52
CA GLY A 34 -8.61 4.68 -19.16
C GLY A 34 -8.97 6.09 -18.71
N VAL A 35 -9.83 6.29 -17.71
CA VAL A 35 -10.86 7.35 -17.68
C VAL A 35 -10.52 8.78 -17.17
N GLY A 36 -11.07 9.77 -17.90
CA GLY A 36 -11.13 11.24 -17.70
C GLY A 36 -11.02 11.80 -16.28
N ILE A 37 -10.42 13.00 -16.14
CA ILE A 37 -10.83 13.94 -15.08
C ILE A 37 -12.35 14.14 -15.23
N ASP A 38 -13.12 13.60 -14.28
CA ASP A 38 -14.57 13.86 -14.22
C ASP A 38 -14.79 15.21 -13.52
N PRO A 39 -15.50 16.18 -14.11
CA PRO A 39 -15.78 17.46 -13.45
C PRO A 39 -16.49 17.32 -12.10
N GLY A 40 -17.12 16.18 -11.81
CA GLY A 40 -17.78 15.87 -10.55
C GLY A 40 -16.90 15.22 -9.47
N ILE A 41 -15.68 14.75 -9.80
CA ILE A 41 -14.74 14.16 -8.83
C ILE A 41 -13.45 14.98 -8.82
N LYS A 42 -13.26 15.73 -7.73
CA LYS A 42 -12.05 16.53 -7.51
C LYS A 42 -10.86 15.64 -7.13
N GLY A 43 -9.66 16.22 -7.21
CA GLY A 43 -8.41 15.55 -6.86
C GLY A 43 -7.80 14.82 -8.06
N MET A 44 -7.20 13.65 -7.83
CA MET A 44 -6.42 12.94 -8.84
C MET A 44 -6.75 11.44 -8.80
N PRO A 45 -7.26 10.84 -9.90
CA PRO A 45 -7.41 9.40 -9.97
C PRO A 45 -6.06 8.67 -9.96
N TYR A 46 -6.07 7.45 -9.43
CA TYR A 46 -4.88 6.62 -9.26
C TYR A 46 -5.22 5.14 -9.13
N TYR A 47 -4.28 4.28 -9.53
CA TYR A 47 -4.38 2.83 -9.43
C TYR A 47 -3.09 2.22 -8.88
N VAL A 48 -3.19 0.99 -8.41
CA VAL A 48 -2.07 0.13 -8.04
C VAL A 48 -1.65 -0.68 -9.26
N ARG A 49 -0.35 -0.68 -9.57
CA ARG A 49 0.25 -1.56 -10.58
C ARG A 49 1.22 -2.51 -9.90
N ILE A 50 1.07 -3.81 -10.13
CA ILE A 50 2.07 -4.79 -9.69
C ILE A 50 3.22 -4.79 -10.69
N THR A 51 4.42 -4.48 -10.20
CA THR A 51 5.61 -4.35 -11.04
C THR A 51 6.46 -5.61 -11.02
N GLU A 52 6.45 -6.37 -9.91
CA GLU A 52 7.21 -7.60 -9.76
C GLU A 52 6.52 -8.61 -8.82
N GLY A 53 6.69 -9.90 -9.11
CA GLY A 53 6.29 -10.99 -8.21
C GLY A 53 4.79 -11.29 -8.16
N THR A 54 4.40 -12.02 -7.11
CA THR A 54 3.01 -12.36 -6.77
C THR A 54 2.83 -12.19 -5.27
N GLY A 55 1.73 -11.60 -4.86
CA GLY A 55 1.50 -11.27 -3.47
C GLY A 55 0.12 -10.69 -3.20
N SER A 56 -0.22 -10.61 -1.92
CA SER A 56 -1.47 -10.03 -1.46
C SER A 56 -1.32 -8.53 -1.25
N ILE A 57 -2.34 -7.76 -1.62
CA ILE A 57 -2.42 -6.32 -1.35
C ILE A 57 -3.50 -6.08 -0.31
N TYR A 58 -3.19 -5.20 0.63
CA TYR A 58 -4.06 -4.78 1.72
C TYR A 58 -4.29 -3.27 1.66
N ILE A 59 -5.51 -2.85 1.99
CA ILE A 59 -5.75 -1.50 2.50
C ILE A 59 -5.73 -1.53 4.02
N ALA A 60 -5.19 -0.49 4.65
CA ALA A 60 -5.05 -0.48 6.10
C ALA A 60 -5.34 0.85 6.74
N ASP A 61 -5.67 0.78 8.03
CA ASP A 61 -5.97 1.92 8.88
C ASP A 61 -4.89 3.01 8.78
N ARG A 62 -5.34 4.26 8.75
CA ARG A 62 -4.50 5.41 9.08
C ARG A 62 -4.40 5.52 10.60
N ILE A 63 -3.17 5.67 11.12
CA ILE A 63 -2.92 5.85 12.56
C ILE A 63 -2.45 7.28 12.83
N ASP A 64 -3.23 8.05 13.57
CA ASP A 64 -2.91 9.43 13.94
C ASP A 64 -2.33 9.56 15.36
N ASP A 65 -2.62 8.60 16.24
CA ASP A 65 -2.18 8.62 17.64
C ASP A 65 -1.52 7.29 18.03
N LEU A 66 -0.20 7.35 18.26
CA LEU A 66 0.62 6.24 18.75
C LEU A 66 0.57 6.04 20.27
N LYS A 67 -0.11 6.92 21.00
CA LYS A 67 -0.27 6.80 22.46
C LYS A 67 -1.50 5.99 22.82
N LYS A 68 -2.64 6.20 22.15
CA LYS A 68 -3.91 5.54 22.52
C LYS A 68 -4.73 5.16 21.29
N MET A 69 -5.22 3.92 21.23
CA MET A 69 -6.08 3.47 20.13
C MET A 69 -7.34 4.33 20.00
N SER A 70 -7.94 4.73 21.11
CA SER A 70 -9.13 5.58 21.12
C SER A 70 -8.91 6.99 20.56
N GLY A 71 -7.65 7.43 20.42
CA GLY A 71 -7.29 8.67 19.74
C GLY A 71 -7.38 8.59 18.21
N ASN A 72 -7.36 7.38 17.65
CA ASN A 72 -7.49 7.14 16.21
C ASN A 72 -8.97 7.12 15.83
N LYS A 73 -9.47 8.24 15.27
CA LYS A 73 -10.90 8.40 14.92
C LYS A 73 -11.22 8.10 13.46
N GLU A 74 -10.21 7.91 12.63
CA GLU A 74 -10.32 7.70 11.19
C GLU A 74 -9.93 6.28 10.77
N LEU A 75 -10.04 5.31 11.69
CA LEU A 75 -9.85 3.89 11.36
C LEU A 75 -10.85 3.48 10.26
N LEU A 76 -10.45 2.53 9.41
CA LEU A 76 -11.34 2.05 8.35
C LEU A 76 -12.58 1.37 8.93
N SER A 77 -12.46 0.68 10.07
CA SER A 77 -13.61 0.09 10.78
C SER A 77 -14.61 1.11 11.35
N ILE A 78 -14.25 2.40 11.38
CA ILE A 78 -15.14 3.49 11.83
C ILE A 78 -15.72 4.23 10.61
N THR A 79 -14.90 4.45 9.58
CA THR A 79 -15.25 5.34 8.48
C THR A 79 -15.82 4.61 7.27
N ALA A 80 -15.49 3.33 7.10
CA ALA A 80 -15.90 2.48 5.99
C ALA A 80 -16.59 1.21 6.51
N GLU A 81 -17.46 0.65 5.68
CA GLU A 81 -18.12 -0.63 5.98
C GLU A 81 -17.13 -1.78 5.71
N MET A 82 -16.33 -2.11 6.71
CA MET A 82 -15.29 -3.14 6.61
C MET A 82 -15.71 -4.49 7.19
N SER A 83 -16.90 -4.58 7.79
CA SER A 83 -17.37 -5.79 8.48
C SER A 83 -17.71 -6.94 7.51
N SER A 84 -17.97 -6.61 6.25
CA SER A 84 -18.25 -7.57 5.18
C SER A 84 -17.41 -7.28 3.93
N PRO A 85 -16.84 -8.31 3.28
CA PRO A 85 -16.11 -8.16 2.02
C PRO A 85 -16.96 -7.62 0.86
N GLU A 86 -18.29 -7.63 0.97
CA GLU A 86 -19.18 -7.09 -0.06
C GLU A 86 -19.15 -5.56 -0.16
N HIS A 87 -18.47 -4.88 0.77
CA HIS A 87 -18.47 -3.42 0.87
C HIS A 87 -17.12 -2.77 0.57
N TYR A 88 -16.10 -3.56 0.23
CA TYR A 88 -14.82 -3.07 -0.23
C TYR A 88 -14.14 -4.08 -1.16
N GLY A 89 -13.16 -3.60 -1.92
CA GLY A 89 -12.40 -4.46 -2.81
C GLY A 89 -11.58 -3.68 -3.81
N TRP A 90 -11.44 -4.26 -5.00
CA TRP A 90 -10.67 -3.67 -6.08
C TRP A 90 -11.49 -3.60 -7.37
N ALA A 91 -11.19 -2.60 -8.19
CA ALA A 91 -11.81 -2.39 -9.48
C ALA A 91 -10.77 -2.66 -10.57
N ASP A 92 -11.06 -3.64 -11.42
CA ASP A 92 -10.16 -4.03 -12.50
C ASP A 92 -10.04 -2.89 -13.52
N MET A 93 -8.81 -2.44 -13.78
CA MET A 93 -8.59 -1.28 -14.63
C MET A 93 -9.00 -1.52 -16.09
N SER A 94 -8.90 -2.76 -16.58
CA SER A 94 -9.16 -3.10 -17.98
C SER A 94 -10.64 -3.24 -18.31
N SER A 95 -11.40 -3.85 -17.39
CA SER A 95 -12.80 -4.21 -17.59
C SER A 95 -13.77 -3.27 -16.89
N GLY A 96 -13.28 -2.45 -15.96
CA GLY A 96 -14.12 -1.57 -15.16
C GLY A 96 -14.97 -2.28 -14.11
N LYS A 97 -14.79 -3.60 -13.93
CA LYS A 97 -15.58 -4.40 -13.01
C LYS A 97 -15.07 -4.27 -11.58
N ALA A 98 -15.99 -4.11 -10.65
CA ALA A 98 -15.72 -4.22 -9.22
C ALA A 98 -15.63 -5.70 -8.82
N VAL A 99 -14.62 -6.01 -8.02
CA VAL A 99 -14.38 -7.32 -7.41
C VAL A 99 -14.34 -7.12 -5.90
N VAL A 100 -15.09 -7.94 -5.18
CA VAL A 100 -15.15 -7.95 -3.71
C VAL A 100 -13.85 -8.48 -3.12
N ALA A 101 -13.49 -7.93 -1.96
CA ALA A 101 -12.32 -8.37 -1.21
C ALA A 101 -12.46 -9.81 -0.68
N THR A 102 -11.38 -10.34 -0.12
CA THR A 102 -11.38 -11.72 0.43
C THR A 102 -12.01 -11.82 1.82
N GLY A 103 -12.14 -10.70 2.54
CA GLY A 103 -12.60 -10.66 3.93
C GLY A 103 -11.51 -10.97 4.96
N LYS A 104 -10.31 -11.35 4.53
CA LYS A 104 -9.18 -11.61 5.45
C LYS A 104 -8.61 -10.31 5.98
N THR A 105 -8.20 -10.34 7.25
CA THR A 105 -7.56 -9.22 7.92
C THR A 105 -6.20 -9.60 8.47
N GLN A 106 -5.34 -8.59 8.63
CA GLN A 106 -4.04 -8.71 9.25
C GLN A 106 -3.86 -7.59 10.28
N GLU A 107 -3.56 -7.96 11.52
CA GLU A 107 -3.24 -7.03 12.59
C GLU A 107 -1.73 -6.77 12.66
N ILE A 108 -1.35 -5.50 12.68
CA ILE A 108 0.05 -5.06 12.76
C ILE A 108 0.22 -4.24 14.03
N LEU A 109 1.05 -4.72 14.96
CA LEU A 109 1.47 -3.94 16.11
C LEU A 109 2.41 -2.82 15.67
N VAL A 110 1.98 -1.56 15.82
CA VAL A 110 2.78 -0.38 15.42
C VAL A 110 3.38 0.37 16.61
N ALA A 111 2.77 0.28 17.79
CA ALA A 111 3.33 0.83 19.03
C ALA A 111 2.74 0.13 20.27
N LYS A 112 3.38 0.28 21.43
CA LYS A 112 2.86 -0.28 22.69
C LYS A 112 1.73 0.53 23.33
N GLY A 113 1.57 1.81 22.96
CA GLY A 113 0.64 2.76 23.56
C GLY A 113 0.80 2.96 25.08
N THR A 114 0.09 3.94 25.65
CA THR A 114 0.00 4.15 27.10
C THR A 114 -1.11 3.31 27.73
N ASP A 115 -2.16 3.00 26.95
CA ASP A 115 -3.38 2.35 27.44
C ASP A 115 -3.56 0.94 26.82
N GLY A 116 -2.55 0.44 26.10
CA GLY A 116 -2.58 -0.82 25.36
C GLY A 116 -1.96 -0.70 23.97
N PRO A 117 -1.73 -1.83 23.29
CA PRO A 117 -1.08 -1.86 21.98
C PRO A 117 -1.85 -1.02 20.95
N ILE A 118 -1.09 -0.33 20.10
CA ILE A 118 -1.61 0.34 18.93
C ILE A 118 -1.53 -0.64 17.77
N ILE A 119 -2.70 -1.08 17.31
CA ILE A 119 -2.84 -2.05 16.23
C ILE A 119 -3.37 -1.35 14.99
N LYS A 120 -2.69 -1.58 13.87
CA LYS A 120 -3.12 -1.19 12.53
C LYS A 120 -3.73 -2.41 11.86
N THR A 121 -4.97 -2.31 11.41
CA THR A 121 -5.68 -3.40 10.73
C THR A 121 -5.53 -3.24 9.23
N GLY A 122 -5.05 -4.28 8.56
CA GLY A 122 -5.10 -4.42 7.11
C GLY A 122 -6.25 -5.33 6.68
N TYR A 123 -6.88 -4.99 5.56
CA TYR A 123 -7.98 -5.72 4.94
C TYR A 123 -7.54 -6.15 3.54
N GLU A 124 -7.48 -7.45 3.30
CA GLU A 124 -6.91 -8.03 2.08
C GLU A 124 -7.85 -7.84 0.89
N LEU A 125 -7.39 -7.12 -0.12
CA LEU A 125 -8.11 -6.95 -1.38
C LEU A 125 -8.09 -8.23 -2.22
N GLY A 126 -6.97 -8.94 -2.21
CA GLY A 126 -6.74 -10.15 -2.98
C GLY A 126 -5.26 -10.38 -3.26
N THR A 127 -4.99 -11.45 -4.00
CA THR A 127 -3.66 -11.80 -4.51
C THR A 127 -3.53 -11.33 -5.96
N PHE A 128 -2.42 -10.67 -6.25
CA PHE A 128 -2.14 -10.06 -7.53
C PHE A 128 -0.76 -10.48 -8.04
N THR A 129 -0.61 -10.46 -9.35
CA THR A 129 0.59 -10.86 -10.07
C THR A 129 1.11 -9.70 -10.92
N VAL A 130 2.38 -9.78 -11.34
CA VAL A 130 2.99 -8.78 -12.22
C VAL A 130 2.11 -8.44 -13.42
N GLY A 131 1.92 -7.13 -13.65
CA GLY A 131 1.09 -6.61 -14.74
C GLY A 131 -0.35 -6.30 -14.33
N ASP A 132 -0.83 -6.81 -13.20
CA ASP A 132 -2.16 -6.47 -12.70
C ASP A 132 -2.26 -4.97 -12.37
N GLN A 133 -3.39 -4.38 -12.74
CA GLN A 133 -3.69 -2.95 -12.54
C GLN A 133 -5.10 -2.79 -12.01
N PHE A 134 -5.23 -2.15 -10.86
CA PHE A 134 -6.53 -2.02 -10.21
C PHE A 134 -6.63 -0.76 -9.34
N GLY A 135 -7.84 -0.24 -9.19
CA GLY A 135 -8.14 0.76 -8.19
C GLY A 135 -8.72 0.12 -6.94
N VAL A 136 -8.68 0.82 -5.82
CA VAL A 136 -9.38 0.42 -4.60
C VAL A 136 -10.79 0.98 -4.65
N TRP A 137 -11.79 0.22 -4.21
CA TRP A 137 -13.12 0.76 -3.94
C TRP A 137 -13.60 0.38 -2.54
N LEU A 138 -14.44 1.23 -1.97
CA LEU A 138 -15.09 0.99 -0.68
C LEU A 138 -16.44 1.68 -0.58
N THR A 139 -17.19 1.27 0.44
CA THR A 139 -18.46 1.86 0.89
C THR A 139 -18.20 2.58 2.21
N PRO A 140 -18.56 3.87 2.36
CA PRO A 140 -18.49 4.53 3.66
C PRO A 140 -19.43 3.87 4.68
N ASN A 141 -19.09 3.96 5.96
CA ASN A 141 -19.85 3.29 7.02
C ASN A 141 -21.32 3.75 7.04
N ASP A 142 -22.23 2.80 7.24
CA ASP A 142 -23.68 3.02 7.23
C ASP A 142 -24.24 3.62 5.92
N GLN A 143 -23.53 3.45 4.79
CA GLN A 143 -23.98 3.92 3.48
C GLN A 143 -24.25 2.79 2.49
N LYS A 144 -24.90 3.13 1.38
CA LYS A 144 -25.21 2.21 0.27
C LYS A 144 -24.58 2.63 -1.06
N PHE A 145 -23.64 3.57 -1.00
CA PHE A 145 -22.99 4.13 -2.17
C PHE A 145 -21.49 3.87 -2.08
N THR A 146 -20.86 3.71 -3.25
CA THR A 146 -19.46 3.30 -3.36
C THR A 146 -18.63 4.35 -4.07
N GLY A 147 -17.32 4.28 -3.86
CA GLY A 147 -16.38 5.09 -4.62
C GLY A 147 -15.05 4.37 -4.78
N ALA A 148 -14.39 4.65 -5.90
CA ALA A 148 -13.13 4.06 -6.29
C ALA A 148 -12.06 5.10 -6.60
N THR A 149 -10.81 4.68 -6.45
CA THR A 149 -9.62 5.49 -6.76
C THR A 149 -9.45 5.75 -8.27
N ILE A 150 -10.16 4.98 -9.10
CA ILE A 150 -10.17 5.05 -10.57
C ILE A 150 -11.56 5.31 -11.13
N PHE A 151 -11.64 5.55 -12.44
CA PHE A 151 -12.86 5.77 -13.23
C PHE A 151 -13.62 7.06 -12.90
N GLY A 152 -14.44 7.53 -13.85
CA GLY A 152 -15.34 8.66 -13.64
C GLY A 152 -16.66 8.19 -13.03
N LYS A 153 -17.65 9.08 -12.99
CA LYS A 153 -19.04 8.80 -12.58
C LYS A 153 -19.81 7.96 -13.60
N ASP A 154 -19.23 7.78 -14.79
CA ASP A 154 -19.74 6.91 -15.85
C ASP A 154 -19.59 5.42 -15.49
N ASN A 155 -18.63 5.07 -14.62
CA ASN A 155 -18.52 3.72 -14.09
C ASN A 155 -19.44 3.54 -12.86
N PRO A 156 -20.28 2.49 -12.82
CA PRO A 156 -21.24 2.27 -11.74
C PRO A 156 -20.60 2.07 -10.36
N ILE A 157 -19.29 1.78 -10.26
CA ILE A 157 -18.60 1.71 -8.96
C ILE A 157 -18.48 3.07 -8.28
N ASN A 158 -18.52 4.16 -9.04
CA ASN A 158 -18.43 5.52 -8.52
C ASN A 158 -19.81 6.14 -8.45
N SER A 159 -20.37 6.17 -7.26
CA SER A 159 -21.67 6.78 -7.04
C SER A 159 -21.63 8.30 -7.24
N PRO A 160 -22.78 8.97 -7.40
CA PRO A 160 -22.88 10.43 -7.40
C PRO A 160 -22.30 11.12 -6.16
N GLU A 161 -22.18 10.43 -5.04
CA GLU A 161 -21.66 10.94 -3.77
C GLU A 161 -20.13 11.02 -3.71
N LEU A 162 -19.37 10.24 -4.48
CA LEU A 162 -17.89 10.35 -4.51
C LEU A 162 -17.45 11.72 -5.05
N VAL A 163 -16.91 12.61 -4.23
CA VAL A 163 -16.60 13.99 -4.65
C VAL A 163 -15.11 14.29 -4.72
N TYR A 164 -14.28 13.46 -4.09
CA TYR A 164 -12.84 13.69 -4.06
C TYR A 164 -12.08 12.38 -3.90
N ARG A 165 -10.90 12.33 -4.51
CA ARG A 165 -9.94 11.26 -4.31
C ARG A 165 -8.53 11.78 -4.51
N LYS A 166 -7.58 11.33 -3.72
CA LYS A 166 -6.17 11.69 -3.94
C LYS A 166 -5.25 10.67 -3.28
N PRO A 167 -4.16 10.25 -3.95
CA PRO A 167 -3.13 9.45 -3.33
C PRO A 167 -2.12 10.35 -2.60
N PHE A 168 -1.41 9.79 -1.62
CA PHE A 168 -0.28 10.45 -0.95
C PHE A 168 -0.62 11.85 -0.42
N ILE A 169 -1.69 11.94 0.38
CA ILE A 169 -2.17 13.24 0.87
C ILE A 169 -1.24 13.77 1.96
N ASP A 170 -0.82 12.87 2.84
CA ASP A 170 0.14 13.11 3.90
C ASP A 170 0.67 11.75 4.38
N THR A 171 1.44 11.76 5.46
CA THR A 171 1.89 10.57 6.20
C THR A 171 1.18 10.45 7.54
N ASP A 172 0.82 9.23 7.91
CA ASP A 172 0.26 8.93 9.24
C ASP A 172 1.37 8.97 10.32
N ALA A 173 1.00 8.81 11.59
CA ALA A 173 1.95 8.85 12.70
C ALA A 173 2.99 7.71 12.67
N THR A 174 2.78 6.66 11.86
CA THR A 174 3.76 5.60 11.61
C THR A 174 4.75 5.95 10.49
N GLY A 175 4.57 7.10 9.83
CA GLY A 175 5.35 7.52 8.67
C GLY A 175 4.86 6.90 7.34
N THR A 176 3.70 6.25 7.35
CA THR A 176 3.14 5.62 6.14
C THR A 176 2.30 6.64 5.38
N ALA A 177 2.56 6.84 4.09
CA ALA A 177 1.73 7.71 3.27
C ALA A 177 0.31 7.14 3.12
N TYR A 178 -0.70 7.99 3.26
CA TYR A 178 -2.11 7.59 3.14
C TYR A 178 -2.82 8.28 1.98
N HIS A 179 -3.95 7.69 1.62
CA HIS A 179 -4.82 8.03 0.51
C HIS A 179 -6.19 8.46 1.03
N GLU A 180 -6.97 9.17 0.21
CA GLU A 180 -8.34 9.57 0.56
C GLU A 180 -9.33 9.24 -0.56
N LEU A 181 -10.51 8.84 -0.11
CA LEU A 181 -11.76 8.91 -0.86
C LEU A 181 -12.76 9.71 -0.02
N SER A 182 -13.33 10.77 -0.58
CA SER A 182 -14.29 11.61 0.15
C SER A 182 -15.63 11.64 -0.54
N PHE A 183 -16.66 11.59 0.28
CA PHE A 183 -18.04 11.45 -0.15
C PHE A 183 -18.90 12.58 0.40
N LYS A 184 -19.84 13.03 -0.41
CA LYS A 184 -20.78 14.08 -0.04
C LYS A 184 -21.64 13.58 1.13
N GLY A 185 -21.59 14.31 2.25
CA GLY A 185 -22.47 14.08 3.40
C GLY A 185 -21.94 13.10 4.44
N THR A 186 -20.81 12.42 4.21
CA THR A 186 -20.26 11.42 5.16
C THR A 186 -18.81 11.68 5.55
N GLY A 187 -18.08 12.52 4.80
CA GLY A 187 -16.69 12.86 5.09
C GLY A 187 -15.71 12.04 4.25
N SER A 188 -14.54 11.80 4.83
CA SER A 188 -13.39 11.22 4.15
C SER A 188 -12.99 9.88 4.74
N ASN A 189 -12.73 8.92 3.87
CA ASN A 189 -12.11 7.65 4.20
C ASN A 189 -10.62 7.72 3.90
N TYR A 190 -9.80 7.51 4.92
CA TYR A 190 -8.36 7.48 4.79
C TYR A 190 -7.82 6.06 4.94
N PHE A 191 -6.89 5.68 4.06
CA PHE A 191 -6.28 4.36 4.10
C PHE A 191 -4.85 4.38 3.57
N THR A 192 -4.06 3.43 4.01
CA THR A 192 -2.73 3.13 3.46
C THR A 192 -2.81 1.88 2.59
N ILE A 193 -1.88 1.69 1.66
CA ILE A 193 -1.79 0.49 0.82
C ILE A 193 -0.46 -0.19 1.12
N TYR A 194 -0.47 -1.49 1.41
CA TYR A 194 0.75 -2.29 1.54
C TYR A 194 0.61 -3.67 0.91
N GLY A 195 1.75 -4.26 0.54
CA GLY A 195 1.83 -5.56 -0.12
C GLY A 195 2.62 -6.58 0.67
N VAL A 196 2.22 -7.85 0.59
CA VAL A 196 2.89 -9.01 1.19
C VAL A 196 3.10 -10.05 0.10
N GLY A 197 4.36 -10.32 -0.26
CA GLY A 197 4.68 -11.34 -1.27
C GLY A 197 4.34 -12.75 -0.80
N GLU A 198 3.97 -13.63 -1.73
CA GLU A 198 3.85 -15.05 -1.42
C GLU A 198 5.21 -15.64 -1.06
N GLU A 199 5.27 -16.44 0.00
CA GLU A 199 6.47 -17.19 0.34
C GLU A 199 6.70 -18.27 -0.74
N GLY A 200 7.67 -18.06 -1.62
CA GLY A 200 8.18 -19.11 -2.50
C GLY A 200 8.69 -20.32 -1.70
N PRO A 201 8.85 -21.51 -2.33
CA PRO A 201 9.30 -22.71 -1.63
C PRO A 201 10.55 -22.42 -0.80
N SER A 202 10.41 -22.66 0.49
CA SER A 202 11.23 -22.17 1.60
C SER A 202 12.73 -22.14 1.31
N GLY A 203 13.25 -20.94 1.21
CA GLY A 203 14.64 -20.58 1.46
C GLY A 203 14.66 -19.25 2.19
N LYS A 204 14.16 -19.26 3.44
CA LYS A 204 14.07 -18.13 4.41
C LYS A 204 14.59 -16.79 3.88
N PRO A 205 13.76 -15.75 3.73
CA PRO A 205 14.29 -14.40 3.64
C PRO A 205 15.08 -14.14 4.92
N LEU A 206 16.33 -13.69 4.81
CA LEU A 206 17.07 -13.23 5.97
C LEU A 206 16.21 -12.16 6.67
N PRO A 207 16.12 -12.16 8.02
CA PRO A 207 15.43 -11.14 8.82
C PRO A 207 15.90 -9.68 8.63
N GLY A 208 16.67 -9.36 7.59
CA GLY A 208 17.30 -8.06 7.35
C GLY A 208 16.78 -7.25 6.17
N VAL A 209 15.88 -7.77 5.32
CA VAL A 209 15.37 -7.02 4.14
C VAL A 209 14.18 -6.10 4.50
N LEU A 210 13.40 -6.45 5.53
CA LEU A 210 12.34 -5.56 6.04
C LEU A 210 12.89 -4.33 6.78
N ALA A 211 14.15 -4.34 7.23
CA ALA A 211 14.77 -3.19 7.88
C ALA A 211 15.39 -2.18 6.90
N THR A 212 15.58 -2.54 5.62
CA THR A 212 16.38 -1.71 4.70
C THR A 212 15.57 -0.67 3.93
N LEU A 213 14.24 -0.83 3.78
CA LEU A 213 13.41 0.20 3.15
C LEU A 213 12.95 1.31 4.11
N LEU A 214 12.97 1.08 5.43
CA LEU A 214 12.54 2.07 6.43
C LEU A 214 13.69 2.78 7.17
N ILE A 215 14.96 2.39 6.94
CA ILE A 215 16.14 3.03 7.56
C ILE A 215 17.14 3.58 6.51
N GLY A 216 16.98 3.24 5.22
CA GLY A 216 17.90 3.64 4.15
C GLY A 216 17.90 5.12 3.74
N GLY A 217 17.05 5.96 4.32
CA GLY A 217 16.95 7.40 3.99
C GLY A 217 17.74 8.36 4.89
N ALA A 218 18.44 7.89 5.94
CA ALA A 218 19.01 8.80 6.95
C ALA A 218 20.48 8.57 7.34
N ILE A 219 21.25 7.69 6.68
CA ILE A 219 22.69 7.52 6.99
C ILE A 219 23.54 7.41 5.71
N SER A 220 23.42 8.38 4.82
CA SER A 220 24.44 8.67 3.79
C SER A 220 24.99 10.08 3.96
N GLY A 221 25.49 10.38 5.16
CA GLY A 221 26.03 11.69 5.50
C GLY A 221 26.96 11.72 6.72
N ALA A 222 27.66 10.64 7.06
CA ALA A 222 28.67 10.69 8.13
C ALA A 222 29.71 9.55 8.07
N ALA A 223 30.47 9.45 6.98
CA ALA A 223 31.70 8.67 6.97
C ALA A 223 32.70 9.21 5.94
N GLY A 224 33.38 10.30 6.28
CA GLY A 224 34.44 10.81 5.41
C GLY A 224 35.15 12.04 5.94
N MET A 225 35.72 12.00 7.14
CA MET A 225 36.94 12.76 7.48
C MET A 225 37.48 12.34 8.85
N LYS A 226 38.30 11.29 8.85
CA LYS A 226 39.10 10.88 10.01
C LYS A 226 40.36 11.77 10.06
N LYS A 227 40.50 12.48 11.19
CA LYS A 227 41.68 13.16 11.72
C LYS A 227 43.02 12.64 11.17
N ARG A 228 43.83 13.53 10.57
CA ARG A 228 45.29 13.44 10.60
C ARG A 228 45.80 14.24 11.80
N ARG A 229 46.01 13.59 12.94
CA ARG A 229 46.96 14.04 13.96
C ARG A 229 48.33 13.50 13.55
N ARG A 230 49.28 14.39 13.23
CA ARG A 230 50.72 14.09 13.25
C ARG A 230 51.31 14.67 14.53
N GLN A 231 51.93 13.81 15.31
CA GLN A 231 52.93 14.03 16.36
C GLN A 231 53.85 12.80 16.22
N LYS A 232 55.18 12.84 16.19
CA LYS A 232 56.22 13.81 16.52
C LYS A 232 57.49 13.45 15.71
N ALA A 233 58.35 14.44 15.47
CA ALA A 233 59.78 14.42 15.80
C ALA A 233 60.18 15.89 15.96
#